data_AF-A0A536JH01-F1
#
_entry.id   AF-A0A536JH01-F1
#
_cell.length_a   1.000
_cell.length_b   1.000
_cell.length_c   1.000
_cell.angle_alpha   90.00
_cell.angle_beta   90.00
_cell.angle_gamma   90.00
#
_symmetry.space_group_name_H-M   'P 1'
#
loop_
_entity.id
_entity.type
_entity.pdbx_description
1 polymer ?
#
loop_
_entity_poly.entity_id
_entity_poly.type
_entity_poly.pdbx_seq_one_letter_code
_entity_poly.pdbx_strand_id
1 'polypeptide(L)'
;MARPDWIVNQPLLSAVAWTKFQGRTNALAAALGGQARFFGDGFTGHRLAARPLAYVMKSFQTWNTLSRDNPRTVLVITPPVFAPLVAWLWCLVHRRPLVVDCHTGAFHSPKWVWARPIHRWLLRRVRVVLLHTAEL
;
A
#
# COMPACT_ATOMS: atom_id res chain seq x y z
N MET A 1 26.27 -25.53 -1.25
CA MET A 1 26.42 -24.10 -0.97
C MET A 1 25.12 -23.61 -0.32
N ALA A 2 25.05 -23.67 1.01
CA ALA A 2 23.84 -23.32 1.76
C ALA A 2 23.62 -21.79 1.71
N ARG A 3 22.38 -21.38 1.39
CA ARG A 3 22.00 -19.96 1.37
C ARG A 3 21.87 -19.47 2.81
N PRO A 4 22.44 -18.31 3.18
CA PRO A 4 22.46 -17.86 4.57
C PRO A 4 21.05 -17.55 5.10
N ASP A 5 20.79 -17.91 6.36
CA ASP A 5 19.47 -18.01 6.99
C ASP A 5 18.74 -16.66 7.19
N TRP A 6 19.40 -15.53 6.96
CA TRP A 6 18.74 -14.21 6.94
C TRP A 6 17.87 -13.98 5.69
N ILE A 7 17.99 -14.84 4.67
CA ILE A 7 17.11 -14.82 3.49
C ILE A 7 15.74 -15.47 3.79
N VAL A 8 15.64 -16.24 4.90
CA VAL A 8 14.48 -17.11 5.19
C VAL A 8 13.20 -16.32 5.55
N ASN A 9 13.29 -15.03 5.85
CA ASN A 9 12.14 -14.23 6.31
C ASN A 9 11.77 -13.04 5.42
N GLN A 10 12.22 -13.00 4.16
CA GLN A 10 11.68 -12.01 3.22
C GLN A 10 10.29 -12.46 2.75
N PRO A 11 9.19 -11.77 3.12
CA PRO A 11 7.88 -12.11 2.60
C PRO A 11 7.89 -11.99 1.07
N LEU A 12 7.28 -12.96 0.39
CA LEU A 12 7.13 -12.91 -1.07
C LEU A 12 6.37 -11.64 -1.50
N LEU A 13 5.41 -11.23 -0.66
CA LEU A 13 4.58 -10.06 -0.89
C LEU A 13 4.26 -9.36 0.43
N SER A 14 4.37 -8.03 0.46
CA SER A 14 3.82 -7.21 1.56
C SER A 14 2.64 -6.39 1.04
N ALA A 15 1.45 -6.64 1.58
CA ALA A 15 0.23 -5.91 1.28
C ALA A 15 0.05 -4.75 2.26
N VAL A 16 0.08 -3.52 1.78
CA VAL A 16 0.01 -2.29 2.58
C VAL A 16 -1.37 -1.66 2.44
N ALA A 17 -2.03 -1.41 3.59
CA ALA A 17 -3.28 -0.67 3.63
C ALA A 17 -3.27 0.36 4.77
N TRP A 18 -3.64 1.61 4.46
CA TRP A 18 -3.74 2.68 5.45
C TRP A 18 -5.13 2.66 6.13
N THR A 19 -5.40 1.58 6.84
CA THR A 19 -6.63 1.34 7.59
C THR A 19 -6.29 0.55 8.86
N LYS A 20 -7.22 0.47 9.82
CA LYS A 20 -7.03 -0.31 11.04
C LYS A 20 -6.96 -1.82 10.75
N PHE A 21 -7.85 -2.32 9.90
CA PHE A 21 -7.87 -3.70 9.46
C PHE A 21 -8.75 -3.85 8.22
N GLN A 22 -8.39 -4.76 7.32
CA GLN A 22 -9.22 -5.14 6.17
C GLN A 22 -9.05 -6.63 5.88
N GLY A 23 -10.08 -7.42 6.18
CA GLY A 23 -10.03 -8.89 6.08
C GLY A 23 -9.65 -9.40 4.68
N ARG A 24 -10.18 -8.76 3.63
CA ARG A 24 -9.84 -9.09 2.24
C ARG A 24 -8.36 -8.91 1.93
N THR A 25 -7.75 -7.81 2.37
CA THR A 25 -6.32 -7.56 2.17
C THR A 25 -5.49 -8.62 2.85
N ASN A 26 -5.89 -9.02 4.05
CA ASN A 26 -5.23 -10.08 4.79
C ASN A 26 -5.35 -11.43 4.07
N ALA A 27 -6.56 -11.77 3.61
CA ALA A 27 -6.81 -12.99 2.85
C ALA A 27 -6.03 -13.02 1.52
N LEU A 28 -6.00 -11.91 0.78
CA LEU A 28 -5.28 -11.79 -0.48
C LEU A 28 -3.77 -11.90 -0.27
N ALA A 29 -3.23 -11.23 0.76
CA ALA A 29 -1.81 -11.34 1.09
C ALA A 29 -1.44 -12.78 1.46
N ALA A 30 -2.26 -13.43 2.30
CA ALA A 30 -2.05 -14.81 2.71
C ALA A 30 -2.12 -15.78 1.51
N ALA A 31 -3.11 -15.62 0.62
CA ALA A 31 -3.25 -16.42 -0.59
C ALA A 31 -2.05 -16.28 -1.55
N LEU A 32 -1.35 -15.14 -1.51
CA LEU A 32 -0.14 -14.87 -2.31
C LEU A 32 1.16 -15.21 -1.56
N GLY A 33 1.10 -15.91 -0.42
CA GLY A 33 2.27 -16.27 0.39
C GLY A 33 2.99 -15.06 1.01
N GLY A 34 2.24 -13.98 1.23
CA GLY A 34 2.71 -12.71 1.76
C GLY A 34 2.12 -12.35 3.13
N GLN A 35 2.33 -11.11 3.55
CA GLN A 35 1.83 -10.56 4.81
C GLN A 35 1.10 -9.24 4.58
N ALA A 36 0.00 -9.01 5.31
CA ALA A 36 -0.68 -7.72 5.31
C ALA A 36 -0.16 -6.82 6.44
N ARG A 37 0.07 -5.55 6.11
CA ARG A 37 0.53 -4.48 7.01
C ARG A 37 -0.52 -3.37 7.01
N PHE A 38 -1.13 -3.16 8.17
CA PHE A 38 -2.21 -2.20 8.37
C PHE A 38 -1.69 -0.98 9.14
N PHE A 39 -1.90 0.21 8.58
CA PHE A 39 -1.51 1.49 9.17
C PHE A 39 -2.76 2.32 9.49
N GLY A 40 -3.36 2.02 10.64
CA GLY A 40 -4.52 2.74 11.16
C GLY A 40 -4.21 4.18 11.55
N ASP A 41 -5.25 4.99 11.73
CA ASP A 41 -5.13 6.24 12.47
C ASP A 41 -4.89 5.87 13.94
N GLY A 42 -3.69 6.16 14.45
CA GLY A 42 -3.38 6.02 15.88
C GLY A 42 -4.12 7.06 16.72
N PHE A 43 -3.56 7.39 17.89
CA PHE A 43 -4.09 8.38 18.85
C PHE A 43 -4.39 9.79 18.26
N THR A 44 -3.91 10.09 17.06
CA THR A 44 -4.09 11.37 16.33
C THR A 44 -5.47 11.56 15.69
N GLY A 45 -6.41 10.62 15.89
CA GLY A 45 -7.68 10.49 15.17
C GLY A 45 -8.72 11.61 15.26
N HIS A 46 -8.53 12.69 16.04
CA HIS A 46 -9.59 13.68 16.27
C HIS A 46 -9.30 15.12 15.84
N ARG A 47 -8.07 15.46 15.41
CA ARG A 47 -7.77 16.82 14.91
C ARG A 47 -7.68 16.84 13.40
N LEU A 48 -8.64 17.49 12.75
CA LEU A 48 -8.67 17.78 11.31
C LEU A 48 -7.35 18.35 10.78
N ALA A 49 -6.66 19.18 11.60
CA ALA A 49 -5.37 19.78 11.29
C ALA A 49 -4.18 18.78 11.30
N ALA A 50 -4.32 17.61 11.92
CA ALA A 50 -3.26 16.59 12.00
C ALA A 50 -3.27 15.62 10.80
N ARG A 51 -4.24 15.74 9.87
CA ARG A 51 -4.37 14.85 8.70
C ARG A 51 -3.16 14.83 7.76
N PRO A 52 -2.59 15.97 7.32
CA PRO A 52 -1.39 15.93 6.47
C PRO A 52 -0.20 15.34 7.20
N LEU A 53 -0.01 15.68 8.49
CA LEU A 53 1.05 15.10 9.32
C LEU A 53 0.87 13.58 9.48
N ALA A 54 -0.37 13.12 9.67
CA ALA A 54 -0.69 11.70 9.74
C ALA A 54 -0.32 10.98 8.45
N TYR A 55 -0.54 11.57 7.27
CA TYR A 55 -0.08 11.00 6.00
C TYR A 55 1.44 10.93 5.91
N VAL A 56 2.16 11.97 6.34
CA VAL A 56 3.63 11.97 6.38
C VAL A 56 4.15 10.88 7.32
N MET A 57 3.61 10.78 8.53
CA MET A 57 3.97 9.72 9.48
C MET A 57 3.69 8.33 8.91
N LYS A 58 2.51 8.10 8.30
CA LYS A 58 2.18 6.83 7.64
C LYS A 58 3.09 6.52 6.47
N SER A 59 3.56 7.56 5.76
CA SER A 59 4.53 7.41 4.67
C SER A 59 5.87 6.89 5.20
N PHE A 60 6.40 7.49 6.27
CA PHE A 60 7.62 7.02 6.93
C PHE A 60 7.46 5.62 7.52
N GLN A 61 6.33 5.32 8.17
CA GLN A 61 6.06 3.99 8.70
C GLN A 61 6.01 2.95 7.58
N THR A 62 5.31 3.25 6.48
CA THR A 62 5.25 2.37 5.30
C THR A 62 6.64 2.13 4.74
N TRP A 63 7.42 3.19 4.52
CA TRP A 63 8.79 3.07 3.99
C TRP A 63 9.69 2.22 4.89
N ASN A 64 9.70 2.51 6.18
CA ASN A 64 10.53 1.81 7.16
C ASN A 64 10.12 0.33 7.27
N THR A 65 8.82 0.02 7.28
CA THR A 65 8.33 -1.37 7.26
C THR A 65 8.73 -2.09 5.98
N LEU A 66 8.58 -1.47 4.81
CA LEU A 66 9.00 -2.07 3.54
C LEU A 66 10.51 -2.30 3.48
N SER A 67 11.32 -1.36 3.96
CA SER A 67 12.78 -1.52 4.02
C SER A 67 13.22 -2.60 5.01
N ARG A 68 12.50 -2.76 6.14
CA ARG A 68 12.76 -3.84 7.12
C ARG A 68 12.34 -5.21 6.59
N ASP A 69 11.14 -5.31 6.03
CA ASP A 69 10.60 -6.56 5.48
C ASP A 69 11.32 -6.95 4.18
N ASN A 70 11.82 -5.97 3.42
CA ASN A 70 12.42 -6.11 2.09
C ASN A 70 11.67 -7.10 1.18
N PRO A 71 10.36 -6.89 0.96
CA PRO A 71 9.54 -7.84 0.21
C PRO A 71 9.97 -7.94 -1.25
N ARG A 72 9.71 -9.08 -1.87
CA ARG A 72 9.93 -9.24 -3.31
C ARG A 72 8.93 -8.47 -4.15
N THR A 73 7.69 -8.35 -3.69
CA THR A 73 6.59 -7.62 -4.35
C THR A 73 5.83 -6.79 -3.33
N VAL A 74 5.41 -5.59 -3.71
CA VAL A 74 4.55 -4.75 -2.87
C VAL A 74 3.16 -4.69 -3.46
N LEU A 75 2.14 -4.96 -2.65
CA LEU A 75 0.73 -4.74 -2.96
C LEU A 75 0.24 -3.56 -2.13
N VAL A 76 -0.40 -2.57 -2.71
CA VAL A 76 -0.87 -1.39 -1.97
C VAL A 76 -2.33 -1.08 -2.29
N ILE A 77 -3.10 -0.70 -1.27
CA ILE A 77 -4.54 -0.45 -1.41
C ILE A 77 -4.85 1.04 -1.31
N THR A 78 -5.70 1.52 -2.21
CA THR A 78 -6.22 2.91 -2.21
C THR A 78 -7.59 2.95 -1.49
N PRO A 79 -7.90 4.04 -0.72
CA PRO A 79 -8.13 5.33 -1.37
C PRO A 79 -7.23 6.55 -1.06
N PRO A 80 -6.27 6.64 -0.10
CA PRO A 80 -5.37 7.78 -0.12
C PRO A 80 -4.30 7.57 -1.20
N VAL A 81 -4.22 8.48 -2.18
CA VAL A 81 -3.20 8.50 -3.26
C VAL A 81 -1.76 8.48 -2.74
N PHE A 82 -1.55 8.93 -1.50
CA PHE A 82 -0.24 8.94 -0.87
C PHE A 82 0.31 7.54 -0.60
N ALA A 83 -0.54 6.58 -0.21
CA ALA A 83 -0.12 5.20 0.03
C ALA A 83 0.56 4.57 -1.20
N PRO A 84 -0.06 4.57 -2.39
CA PRO A 84 0.58 4.01 -3.57
C PRO A 84 1.76 4.85 -4.08
N LEU A 85 1.80 6.16 -3.84
CA LEU A 85 2.96 6.99 -4.19
C LEU A 85 4.22 6.60 -3.40
N VAL A 86 4.08 6.43 -2.09
CA VAL A 86 5.19 6.02 -1.21
C VAL A 86 5.66 4.61 -1.56
N ALA A 87 4.72 3.68 -1.76
CA ALA A 87 5.03 2.32 -2.18
C ALA A 87 5.73 2.29 -3.55
N TRP A 88 5.30 3.13 -4.50
CA TRP A 88 5.92 3.26 -5.81
C TRP A 88 7.34 3.81 -5.73
N LEU A 89 7.57 4.86 -4.94
CA LEU A 89 8.91 5.43 -4.78
C LEU A 89 9.86 4.39 -4.15
N TRP A 90 9.40 3.65 -3.14
CA TRP A 90 10.20 2.59 -2.53
C TRP A 90 10.52 1.49 -3.55
N CYS A 91 9.52 1.04 -4.31
CA CYS A 91 9.68 0.05 -5.38
C CYS A 91 10.64 0.52 -6.48
N LEU A 92 10.61 1.81 -6.83
CA LEU A 92 11.51 2.39 -7.81
C LEU A 92 12.97 2.34 -7.31
N VAL A 93 13.22 2.76 -6.07
CA VAL A 93 14.56 2.75 -5.46
C VAL A 93 15.08 1.31 -5.31
N HIS A 94 14.22 0.36 -4.93
CA HIS A 94 14.61 -1.03 -4.65
C HIS A 94 14.39 -1.99 -5.84
N ARG A 95 14.00 -1.45 -7.01
CA ARG A 95 13.69 -2.19 -8.25
C ARG A 95 12.73 -3.38 -8.03
N ARG A 96 11.67 -3.16 -7.25
CA ARG A 96 10.63 -4.17 -6.96
C ARG A 96 9.36 -3.90 -7.77
N PRO A 97 8.60 -4.94 -8.13
CA PRO A 97 7.27 -4.76 -8.72
C PRO A 97 6.27 -4.21 -7.70
N LEU A 98 5.45 -3.26 -8.15
CA LEU A 98 4.31 -2.73 -7.42
C LEU A 98 2.99 -3.21 -8.05
N VAL A 99 2.08 -3.69 -7.21
CA VAL A 99 0.69 -3.99 -7.52
C VAL A 99 -0.19 -3.02 -6.75
N VAL A 100 -1.19 -2.44 -7.41
CA VAL A 100 -2.14 -1.52 -6.76
C VAL A 100 -3.53 -2.13 -6.79
N ASP A 101 -4.15 -2.29 -5.62
CA ASP A 101 -5.55 -2.65 -5.47
C ASP A 101 -6.40 -1.39 -5.27
N CYS A 102 -7.27 -1.13 -6.23
CA CYS A 102 -8.11 0.05 -6.28
C CYS A 102 -9.52 -0.27 -5.80
N HIS A 103 -9.91 0.35 -4.68
CA HIS A 103 -11.29 0.33 -4.21
C HIS A 103 -12.11 1.39 -4.96
N THR A 104 -13.32 1.03 -5.43
CA THR A 104 -14.24 1.92 -6.18
C THR A 104 -14.55 3.24 -5.47
N GLY A 105 -14.50 3.28 -4.14
CA GLY A 105 -14.64 4.49 -3.34
C GLY A 105 -13.59 5.58 -3.66
N ALA A 106 -12.43 5.20 -4.20
CA ALA A 106 -11.39 6.14 -4.65
C ALA A 106 -11.81 6.96 -5.89
N PHE A 107 -12.73 6.44 -6.69
CA PHE A 107 -13.17 7.10 -7.93
C PHE A 107 -14.46 7.90 -7.77
N HIS A 108 -15.38 7.46 -6.89
CA HIS A 108 -16.71 8.06 -6.75
C HIS A 108 -16.84 9.14 -5.67
N SER A 109 -15.88 9.29 -4.76
CA SER A 109 -15.98 10.33 -3.74
C SER A 109 -15.52 11.71 -4.27
N PRO A 110 -16.35 12.78 -4.18
CA PRO A 110 -15.97 14.12 -4.63
C PRO A 110 -14.70 14.68 -3.95
N LYS A 111 -14.32 14.11 -2.79
CA LYS A 111 -13.12 14.48 -2.03
C LYS A 111 -11.80 14.11 -2.72
N TRP A 112 -11.81 13.19 -3.68
CA TRP A 112 -10.59 12.65 -4.32
C TRP A 112 -10.50 12.95 -5.83
N VAL A 113 -11.40 13.78 -6.37
CA VAL A 113 -11.42 14.14 -7.80
C VAL A 113 -10.11 14.80 -8.23
N TRP A 114 -9.53 15.65 -7.38
CA TRP A 114 -8.25 16.31 -7.63
C TRP A 114 -7.06 15.33 -7.71
N ALA A 115 -7.15 14.15 -7.09
CA ALA A 115 -6.10 13.13 -7.09
C ALA A 115 -6.16 12.19 -8.30
N ARG A 116 -7.22 12.27 -9.12
CA ARG A 116 -7.39 11.45 -10.33
C ARG A 116 -6.24 11.52 -11.34
N PRO A 117 -5.69 12.69 -11.72
CA PRO A 117 -4.55 12.75 -12.64
C PRO A 117 -3.31 12.07 -12.06
N ILE A 118 -3.09 12.19 -10.74
CA ILE A 118 -1.97 11.55 -10.04
C ILE A 118 -2.15 10.03 -10.03
N HIS A 119 -3.34 9.53 -9.70
CA HIS A 119 -3.69 8.11 -9.85
C HIS A 119 -3.46 7.63 -11.28
N ARG A 120 -3.95 8.35 -12.29
CA ARG A 120 -3.78 7.96 -13.70
C ARG A 120 -2.30 7.90 -14.11
N TRP A 121 -1.49 8.85 -13.65
CA TRP A 121 -0.05 8.86 -13.92
C TRP A 121 0.68 7.71 -13.22
N LEU A 122 0.29 7.40 -11.98
CA LEU A 122 0.89 6.35 -11.18
C LEU A 122 0.51 4.95 -11.68
N LEU A 123 -0.78 4.72 -11.94
CA LEU A 123 -1.29 3.43 -12.42
C LEU A 123 -0.70 3.01 -13.76
N ARG A 124 -0.21 3.94 -14.58
CA ARG A 124 0.54 3.63 -15.81
C ARG A 124 1.95 3.08 -15.57
N ARG A 125 2.46 3.21 -14.35
CA ARG A 125 3.83 2.81 -13.95
C ARG A 125 3.86 1.60 -13.05
N VAL A 126 2.71 1.06 -12.67
CA VAL A 126 2.61 -0.15 -11.83
C VAL A 126 2.47 -1.39 -12.69
N ARG A 127 2.89 -2.53 -12.16
CA ARG A 127 2.97 -3.77 -12.95
C ARG A 127 1.59 -4.38 -13.17
N VAL A 128 0.72 -4.30 -12.15
CA VAL A 128 -0.64 -4.81 -12.16
C VAL A 128 -1.53 -3.85 -11.37
N VAL A 129 -2.73 -3.58 -11.90
CA VAL A 129 -3.78 -2.86 -11.19
C VAL A 129 -4.94 -3.84 -10.99
N LEU A 130 -5.28 -4.10 -9.73
CA LEU A 130 -6.48 -4.83 -9.36
C LEU A 130 -7.59 -3.79 -9.17
N LEU A 131 -8.73 -3.99 -9.82
CA LEU A 131 -9.91 -3.15 -9.68
C LEU A 131 -11.01 -4.01 -9.08
N HIS A 132 -11.63 -3.53 -8.01
CA HIS A 132 -12.84 -4.15 -7.51
C HIS A 132 -14.05 -3.38 -8.01
N THR A 133 -14.85 -4.00 -8.88
CA THR A 133 -16.23 -3.60 -9.11
C THR A 133 -17.05 -4.06 -7.93
N ALA A 134 -17.96 -3.23 -7.41
CA ALA A 134 -18.98 -3.73 -6.49
C ALA A 134 -19.71 -4.88 -7.20
N GLU A 135 -19.77 -6.04 -6.57
CA GLU A 135 -20.63 -7.10 -7.06
C GLU A 135 -22.07 -6.58 -7.04
N LEU A 136 -22.74 -6.70 -8.19
CA LEU A 136 -24.15 -6.40 -8.38
C LEU A 136 -25.02 -7.28 -7.49
#